data_AF-Q1NGR5-F1
#
_entry.id   AF-Q1NGR5-F1
#
_cell.length_a   1.000
_cell.length_b   1.000
_cell.length_c   1.000
_cell.angle_alpha   90.00
_cell.angle_beta   90.00
_cell.angle_gamma   90.00
#
_symmetry.space_group_name_H-M   'P 1'
#
loop_
_entity.id
_entity.type
_entity.pdbx_description
1 polymer ?
#
loop_
_entity_poly.entity_id
_entity_poly.type
_entity_poly.pdbx_seq_one_letter_code
_entity_poly.pdbx_strand_id
1 'polypeptide(L)'
;MFVGLSTKAQADAVARLTRDQLVGEGGLRTTRLTTGQQWDSPNGWAPLQWVAIDGLARAGHPSLARDIARRWISTVDAAFRETGKMLEKYDVEDRKPGGGGEYPLQDGFGWTNGVTAALIARWPDLAPDASVAAGR
;
A
#
# COMPACT_ATOMS: atom_id res chain seq x y z
N MET A 1 -12.08 0.40 -12.31
CA MET A 1 -11.88 -0.75 -11.39
C MET A 1 -12.53 -0.51 -10.03
N PHE A 2 -12.03 0.41 -9.19
CA PHE A 2 -12.60 0.66 -7.85
C PHE A 2 -14.10 1.02 -7.87
N VAL A 3 -14.51 1.95 -8.73
CA VAL A 3 -15.92 2.37 -8.86
C VAL A 3 -16.76 1.48 -9.80
N GLY A 4 -16.20 0.37 -10.31
CA GLY A 4 -16.95 -0.58 -11.15
C GLY A 4 -17.22 -0.16 -12.61
N LEU A 5 -16.70 0.98 -13.08
CA LEU A 5 -16.98 1.50 -14.44
C LEU A 5 -16.06 0.97 -15.56
N SER A 6 -15.03 0.19 -15.25
CA SER A 6 -14.08 -0.31 -16.25
C SER A 6 -14.57 -1.60 -16.89
N THR A 7 -14.40 -1.75 -18.20
CA THR A 7 -14.58 -3.05 -18.87
C THR A 7 -13.51 -4.04 -18.39
N LYS A 8 -13.74 -5.33 -18.62
CA LYS A 8 -12.75 -6.37 -18.31
C LYS A 8 -11.41 -6.13 -19.02
N ALA A 9 -11.43 -5.79 -20.30
CA ALA A 9 -10.21 -5.53 -21.07
C ALA A 9 -9.42 -4.32 -20.53
N GLN A 10 -10.12 -3.25 -20.13
CA GLN A 10 -9.49 -2.09 -19.49
C GLN A 10 -8.90 -2.47 -18.14
N ALA A 11 -9.62 -3.23 -17.32
CA ALA A 11 -9.13 -3.67 -16.03
C ALA A 11 -7.89 -4.57 -16.15
N ASP A 12 -7.91 -5.54 -17.07
CA ASP A 12 -6.78 -6.43 -17.32
C ASP A 12 -5.54 -5.63 -17.79
N ALA A 13 -5.74 -4.58 -18.60
CA ALA A 13 -4.66 -3.69 -19.04
C ALA A 13 -4.09 -2.85 -17.89
N VAL A 14 -4.96 -2.26 -17.05
CA VAL A 14 -4.52 -1.48 -15.90
C VAL A 14 -3.79 -2.38 -14.90
N ALA A 15 -4.27 -3.60 -14.64
CA ALA A 15 -3.60 -4.52 -13.72
C ALA A 15 -2.19 -4.90 -14.17
N ARG A 16 -1.97 -5.09 -15.48
CA ARG A 16 -0.62 -5.28 -16.05
C ARG A 16 0.25 -4.06 -15.81
N LEU A 17 -0.20 -2.87 -16.20
CA LEU A 17 0.57 -1.64 -16.01
C LEU A 17 0.87 -1.34 -14.55
N THR A 18 -0.09 -1.58 -13.64
CA THR A 18 0.10 -1.44 -12.20
C THR A 18 1.24 -2.34 -11.71
N ARG A 19 1.22 -3.63 -12.08
CA ARG A 19 2.29 -4.57 -11.74
C ARG A 19 3.64 -4.11 -12.27
N ASP A 20 3.69 -3.74 -13.54
CA ASP A 20 4.95 -3.51 -14.24
C ASP A 20 5.59 -2.16 -13.88
N GLN A 21 4.80 -1.19 -13.44
CA GLN A 21 5.27 0.20 -13.32
C GLN A 21 5.10 0.82 -11.93
N LEU A 22 4.15 0.35 -11.12
CA LEU A 22 3.80 1.01 -9.87
C LEU A 22 4.01 0.16 -8.62
N VAL A 23 4.10 -1.17 -8.73
CA VAL A 23 4.44 -2.01 -7.57
C VAL A 23 5.93 -1.84 -7.23
N GLY A 24 6.19 -1.33 -6.02
CA GLY A 24 7.50 -1.27 -5.38
C GLY A 24 7.68 -2.39 -4.34
N GLU A 25 8.79 -2.38 -3.61
CA GLU A 25 9.05 -3.37 -2.56
C GLU A 25 8.08 -3.28 -1.38
N GLY A 26 7.65 -2.06 -1.05
CA GLY A 26 6.82 -1.72 0.11
C GLY A 26 5.36 -1.42 -0.19
N GLY A 27 4.92 -1.53 -1.45
CA GLY A 27 3.54 -1.24 -1.85
C GLY A 27 3.47 -0.58 -3.20
N LEU A 28 2.46 0.24 -3.42
CA LEU A 28 2.25 0.97 -4.67
C LEU A 28 2.87 2.37 -4.62
N ARG A 29 3.68 2.72 -5.63
CA ARG A 29 4.15 4.09 -5.89
C ARG A 29 2.99 4.99 -6.27
N THR A 30 3.06 6.26 -5.91
CA THR A 30 2.06 7.26 -6.35
C THR A 30 2.15 7.51 -7.86
N THR A 31 3.37 7.69 -8.37
CA THR A 31 3.66 7.88 -9.79
C THR A 31 4.98 7.17 -10.16
N ARG A 32 5.39 7.32 -11.42
CA ARG A 32 6.72 6.88 -11.91
C ARG A 32 7.77 7.99 -11.89
N LEU A 33 7.39 9.19 -11.47
CA LEU A 33 8.23 10.38 -11.56
C LEU A 33 8.84 10.66 -10.19
N THR A 34 10.14 10.95 -10.15
CA THR A 34 10.83 11.39 -8.94
C THR A 34 11.04 12.90 -9.03
N THR A 35 10.13 13.65 -8.44
CA THR A 35 10.11 15.12 -8.54
C THR A 35 10.52 15.83 -7.24
N GLY A 36 10.60 15.09 -6.13
CA GLY A 36 10.75 15.65 -4.78
C GLY A 36 9.42 16.11 -4.14
N GLN A 37 8.30 16.05 -4.87
CA GLN A 37 6.97 16.31 -4.34
C GLN A 37 6.43 15.10 -3.57
N GLN A 38 5.47 15.35 -2.66
CA GLN A 38 4.96 14.30 -1.77
C GLN A 38 4.12 13.24 -2.49
N TRP A 39 3.44 13.64 -3.56
CA TRP A 39 2.55 12.79 -4.36
C TRP A 39 3.24 12.23 -5.61
N ASP A 40 4.50 11.84 -5.47
CA ASP A 40 5.33 11.29 -6.53
C ASP A 40 6.23 10.17 -5.97
N SER A 41 6.93 9.46 -6.85
CA SER A 41 7.90 8.45 -6.45
C SER A 41 8.98 9.08 -5.54
N PRO A 42 9.41 8.41 -4.46
CA PRO A 42 9.13 7.01 -4.09
C PRO A 42 7.94 6.83 -3.14
N ASN A 43 7.13 7.87 -2.89
CA ASN A 43 6.11 7.80 -1.86
C ASN A 43 4.92 6.93 -2.29
N GLY A 44 4.43 6.13 -1.35
CA GLY A 44 3.14 5.46 -1.37
C GLY A 44 2.24 5.94 -0.23
N TRP A 45 0.95 6.05 -0.52
CA TRP A 45 -0.07 6.56 0.40
C TRP A 45 -1.15 5.52 0.65
N ALA A 46 -1.54 5.34 1.91
CA ALA A 46 -2.57 4.40 2.34
C ALA A 46 -3.86 4.44 1.47
N PRO A 47 -4.47 5.60 1.16
CA PRO A 47 -5.67 5.64 0.32
C PRO A 47 -5.46 5.07 -1.09
N LEU A 48 -4.29 5.29 -1.69
CA LEU A 48 -3.98 4.77 -3.02
C LEU A 48 -3.78 3.25 -3.00
N GLN A 49 -3.18 2.72 -1.93
CA GLN A 49 -3.11 1.28 -1.72
C GLN A 49 -4.53 0.70 -1.67
N TRP A 50 -5.41 1.27 -0.87
CA TRP A 50 -6.79 0.79 -0.73
C TRP A 50 -7.55 0.78 -2.04
N VAL A 51 -7.55 1.91 -2.78
CA VAL A 51 -8.25 2.04 -4.07
C VAL A 51 -7.73 1.03 -5.09
N ALA A 52 -6.41 0.82 -5.15
CA ALA A 52 -5.81 -0.14 -6.07
C ALA A 52 -6.13 -1.59 -5.67
N ILE A 53 -5.94 -1.94 -4.40
CA ILE A 53 -6.18 -3.29 -3.87
C ILE A 53 -7.65 -3.69 -4.07
N ASP A 54 -8.59 -2.84 -3.67
CA ASP A 54 -10.01 -3.16 -3.81
C ASP A 54 -10.44 -3.19 -5.29
N GLY A 55 -9.98 -2.22 -6.08
CA GLY A 55 -10.24 -2.19 -7.52
C GLY A 55 -9.74 -3.42 -8.25
N LEU A 56 -8.50 -3.86 -7.98
CA LEU A 56 -7.89 -5.05 -8.57
C LEU A 56 -8.63 -6.33 -8.15
N ALA A 57 -8.96 -6.46 -6.87
CA ALA A 57 -9.68 -7.64 -6.38
C ALA A 57 -11.07 -7.75 -7.03
N ARG A 58 -11.82 -6.64 -7.10
CA ARG A 58 -13.13 -6.58 -7.78
C ARG A 58 -13.04 -6.87 -9.28
N ALA A 59 -11.91 -6.57 -9.89
CA ALA A 59 -11.69 -6.77 -11.32
C ALA A 59 -11.12 -8.15 -11.70
N GLY A 60 -11.04 -9.09 -10.75
CA GLY A 60 -10.54 -10.45 -11.03
C GLY A 60 -9.02 -10.59 -10.96
N HIS A 61 -8.33 -9.68 -10.26
CA HIS A 61 -6.89 -9.76 -10.00
C HIS A 61 -6.55 -9.90 -8.50
N PRO A 62 -7.14 -10.87 -7.78
CA PRO A 62 -6.98 -10.99 -6.33
C PRO A 62 -5.53 -11.25 -5.90
N SER A 63 -4.74 -11.97 -6.70
CA SER A 63 -3.34 -12.26 -6.37
C SER A 63 -2.47 -11.00 -6.37
N LEU A 64 -2.69 -10.08 -7.32
CA LEU A 64 -1.97 -8.81 -7.37
C LEU A 64 -2.42 -7.89 -6.23
N ALA A 65 -3.73 -7.83 -5.96
CA ALA A 65 -4.28 -7.09 -4.84
C ALA A 65 -3.68 -7.54 -3.50
N ARG A 66 -3.60 -8.86 -3.28
CA ARG A 66 -3.03 -9.45 -2.08
C ARG A 66 -1.52 -9.22 -1.96
N ASP A 67 -0.77 -9.26 -3.08
CA ASP A 67 0.66 -8.97 -3.05
C ASP A 67 0.94 -7.52 -2.62
N ILE A 68 0.19 -6.55 -3.16
CA ILE A 68 0.30 -5.14 -2.77
C ILE A 68 -0.05 -4.98 -1.27
N ALA A 69 -1.11 -5.63 -0.79
CA ALA A 69 -1.52 -5.58 0.60
C ALA A 69 -0.43 -6.12 1.55
N ARG A 70 0.15 -7.27 1.22
CA ARG A 70 1.26 -7.87 1.99
C ARG A 70 2.47 -6.95 2.07
N ARG A 71 2.87 -6.35 0.95
CA ARG A 71 3.99 -5.40 0.90
C ARG A 71 3.72 -4.17 1.77
N TRP A 72 2.53 -3.59 1.63
CA TRP A 72 2.12 -2.43 2.42
C TRP A 72 2.08 -2.71 3.92
N ILE A 73 1.43 -3.80 4.35
CA ILE A 73 1.38 -4.19 5.77
C ILE A 73 2.78 -4.37 6.32
N SER A 74 3.68 -5.04 5.58
CA SER A 74 5.07 -5.24 5.99
C SER A 74 5.84 -3.94 6.14
N THR A 75 5.64 -2.96 5.26
CA THR A 75 6.28 -1.64 5.35
C THR A 75 5.79 -0.85 6.56
N VAL A 76 4.47 -0.85 6.79
CA VAL A 76 3.88 -0.15 7.93
C VAL A 76 4.31 -0.80 9.25
N ASP A 77 4.34 -2.13 9.34
CA ASP A 77 4.80 -2.86 10.52
C ASP A 77 6.28 -2.61 10.81
N ALA A 78 7.15 -2.66 9.80
CA ALA A 78 8.58 -2.40 9.99
C ALA A 78 8.82 -1.01 10.59
N ALA A 79 8.19 0.03 10.03
CA ALA A 79 8.29 1.38 10.56
C ALA A 79 7.67 1.52 11.96
N PHE A 80 6.56 0.82 12.22
CA PHE A 80 5.93 0.83 13.54
C PHE A 80 6.83 0.17 14.59
N ARG A 81 7.48 -0.96 14.28
CA ARG A 81 8.43 -1.63 15.18
C ARG A 81 9.67 -0.78 15.46
N GLU A 82 10.13 -0.01 14.49
CA GLU A 82 11.29 0.88 14.65
C GLU A 82 10.96 2.13 15.45
N THR A 83 9.80 2.75 15.20
CA THR A 83 9.51 4.12 15.68
C THR A 83 8.40 4.19 16.74
N GLY A 84 7.61 3.13 16.89
CA GLY A 84 6.38 3.11 17.68
C GLY A 84 5.21 3.87 17.04
N LYS A 85 5.33 4.28 15.77
CA LYS A 85 4.38 5.19 15.10
C LYS A 85 3.96 4.68 13.73
N MET A 86 2.71 4.94 13.37
CA MET A 86 2.21 4.87 12.00
C MET A 86 2.32 6.25 11.36
N LEU A 87 2.79 6.31 10.12
CA LEU A 87 3.16 7.55 9.45
C LEU A 87 2.17 7.88 8.34
N GLU A 88 2.15 9.13 7.92
CA GLU A 88 1.28 9.62 6.84
C GLU A 88 1.53 8.89 5.50
N LYS A 89 2.79 8.69 5.15
CA LYS A 89 3.27 8.17 3.86
C LYS A 89 4.60 7.43 4.04
N TYR A 90 4.89 6.55 3.09
CA TYR A 90 6.06 5.66 3.14
C TYR A 90 6.81 5.69 1.82
N ASP A 91 8.14 5.63 1.87
CA ASP A 91 8.94 5.27 0.72
C ASP A 91 8.71 3.78 0.43
N VAL A 92 8.05 3.48 -0.68
CA VAL A 92 7.70 2.11 -1.07
C VAL A 92 8.80 1.42 -1.90
N GLU A 93 9.91 2.09 -2.18
CA GLU A 93 11.11 1.45 -2.75
C GLU A 93 11.95 0.83 -1.64
N ASP A 94 12.24 1.61 -0.61
CA ASP A 94 13.21 1.24 0.44
C ASP A 94 12.54 0.84 1.76
N ARG A 95 11.20 0.86 1.83
CA ARG A 95 10.38 0.56 3.03
C ARG A 95 10.73 1.40 4.26
N LYS A 96 10.97 2.69 4.05
CA LYS A 96 11.31 3.67 5.10
C LYS A 96 10.24 4.76 5.22
N PRO A 97 10.29 5.63 6.25
CA PRO A 97 9.44 6.82 6.30
C PRO A 97 9.51 7.62 4.99
N GLY A 98 8.35 8.03 4.47
CA GLY A 98 8.27 8.87 3.27
C GLY A 98 8.69 10.31 3.55
N GLY A 99 8.92 11.09 2.49
CA GLY A 99 9.42 12.46 2.63
C GLY A 99 8.99 13.39 1.49
N GLY A 100 9.69 14.53 1.38
CA GLY A 100 9.44 15.54 0.35
C GLY A 100 8.31 16.53 0.68
N GLY A 101 8.16 17.54 -0.18
CA GLY A 101 7.16 18.61 -0.07
C GLY A 101 7.44 19.67 1.00
N GLU A 102 6.38 20.40 1.34
CA GLU A 102 6.44 21.67 2.06
C GLU A 102 6.54 21.55 3.60
N TYR A 103 6.23 20.38 4.18
CA TYR A 103 6.14 20.21 5.64
C TYR A 103 6.65 18.85 6.13
N PRO A 104 7.06 18.75 7.42
CA PRO A 104 7.51 17.50 8.01
C PRO A 104 6.43 16.42 8.03
N LEU A 105 6.87 15.16 8.04
CA LEU A 105 6.02 13.97 8.13
C LEU A 105 5.17 13.97 9.42
N GLN A 106 3.91 13.53 9.31
CA GLN A 106 2.95 13.52 10.40
C GLN A 106 2.76 12.11 11.01
N ASP A 107 2.51 12.08 12.32
CA ASP A 107 2.38 10.87 13.15
C ASP A 107 0.91 10.43 13.33
N GLY A 108 0.70 9.12 13.55
CA GLY A 108 -0.57 8.51 13.94
C GLY A 108 -1.66 8.48 12.86
N PHE A 109 -1.30 8.74 11.62
CA PHE A 109 -2.21 9.22 10.57
C PHE A 109 -3.44 8.31 10.31
N GLY A 110 -4.64 8.89 10.38
CA GLY A 110 -5.92 8.17 10.39
C GLY A 110 -6.14 7.20 9.21
N TRP A 111 -5.78 7.59 7.98
CA TRP A 111 -5.91 6.66 6.84
C TRP A 111 -4.96 5.47 6.92
N THR A 112 -3.79 5.60 7.57
CA THR A 112 -2.77 4.54 7.58
C THR A 112 -3.23 3.49 8.54
N ASN A 113 -3.73 3.92 9.70
CA ASN A 113 -4.35 3.05 10.69
C ASN A 113 -5.56 2.34 10.09
N GLY A 114 -6.48 3.10 9.49
CA GLY A 114 -7.73 2.57 8.93
C GLY A 114 -7.50 1.57 7.79
N VAL A 115 -6.66 1.91 6.81
CA VAL A 115 -6.36 1.02 5.68
C VAL A 115 -5.61 -0.21 6.15
N THR A 116 -4.58 -0.07 6.98
CA THR A 116 -3.81 -1.21 7.48
C THR A 116 -4.70 -2.17 8.27
N ALA A 117 -5.55 -1.66 9.17
CA ALA A 117 -6.50 -2.46 9.92
C ALA A 117 -7.52 -3.17 8.99
N ALA A 118 -8.05 -2.47 7.99
CA ALA A 118 -8.98 -3.06 7.03
C ALA A 118 -8.34 -4.15 6.18
N LEU A 119 -7.08 -3.99 5.78
CA LEU A 119 -6.33 -5.00 5.03
C LEU A 119 -6.02 -6.24 5.88
N ILE A 120 -5.65 -6.05 7.16
CA ILE A 120 -5.46 -7.17 8.11
C ILE A 120 -6.79 -7.89 8.36
N ALA A 121 -7.90 -7.16 8.54
CA ALA A 121 -9.21 -7.78 8.70
C ALA A 121 -9.63 -8.60 7.46
N ARG A 122 -9.27 -8.13 6.26
CA ARG A 122 -9.52 -8.83 4.99
C ARG A 122 -8.62 -10.06 4.80
N TRP A 123 -7.38 -10.01 5.30
CA TRP A 123 -6.41 -11.09 5.23
C TRP A 123 -5.70 -11.27 6.58
N PRO A 124 -6.36 -11.93 7.56
CA PRO A 124 -5.82 -12.06 8.92
C PRO A 124 -4.47 -12.76 8.98
N ASP A 125 -4.18 -13.62 8.00
CA ASP A 125 -2.93 -14.33 7.88
C ASP A 125 -1.75 -13.45 7.42
N LEU A 126 -2.03 -12.23 6.95
CA LEU A 126 -1.03 -11.20 6.69
C LEU A 126 -0.74 -10.32 7.93
N ALA A 127 -1.43 -10.54 9.06
CA ALA A 127 -1.14 -9.79 10.27
C ALA A 127 0.31 -10.07 10.71
N PRO A 128 1.09 -9.04 11.11
CA PRO A 128 2.50 -9.21 11.47
C PRO A 128 2.78 -10.31 12.51
N ASP A 129 1.84 -10.55 13.43
CA ASP A 129 1.99 -11.53 14.51
C ASP A 129 1.16 -12.81 14.32
N ALA A 130 0.59 -13.03 13.13
CA ALA A 130 -0.25 -14.20 12.84
C ALA A 130 0.48 -15.54 13.03
N SER A 131 1.78 -15.60 12.70
CA SER A 131 2.61 -16.80 12.88
C SER A 131 2.95 -17.10 14.35
N VAL A 132 3.01 -16.06 15.19
CA VAL A 132 3.26 -16.20 16.64
C VAL A 132 2.04 -16.75 17.36
N ALA A 133 0.83 -16.40 16.89
CA ALA A 133 -0.43 -16.88 17.46
C ALA A 133 -0.74 -18.35 17.12
N ALA A 134 -0.33 -18.83 15.93
CA ALA A 134 -0.60 -20.19 15.48
C ALA A 134 0.30 -21.27 16.14
N GLY A 135 1.35 -20.86 16.84
CA GLY A 135 2.27 -21.74 17.57
C GLY A 135 2.03 -21.81 19.09
N ARG A 136 0.93 -21.22 19.57
CA ARG A 136 0.45 -21.33 20.97
C ARG A 136 -0.81 -22.18 21.01
#